data_AF-A0A7J6PPN3-F1
#
_entry.id   AF-A0A7J6PPN3-F1
#
_cell.length_a   1.000
_cell.length_b   1.000
_cell.length_c   1.000
_cell.angle_alpha   90.00
_cell.angle_beta   90.00
_cell.angle_gamma   90.00
#
_symmetry.space_group_name_H-M   'P 1'
#
loop_
_entity.id
_entity.type
_entity.pdbx_description
1 polymer ?
#
loop_
_entity_poly.entity_id
_entity_poly.type
_entity_poly.pdbx_seq_one_letter_code
_entity_poly.pdbx_strand_id
1 'polypeptide(L)'
;ELRSRQEEAELALIKKRYLGIDKMERDDEKRRKLQKPSEKFRNIFNFEWDNSEDTSKEETNELYRNRVQPQLLFGRGFIAGVDVREQKKKNNFYDKLSEERQKLGIASGVTMVESSTGRKSRSSQMMMDSDDDSDYGTLGKG
;
A
#
# COMPACT_ATOMS: atom_id res chain seq x y z
N GLU A 1 -14.27 -30.54 0.67
CA GLU A 1 -13.97 -30.54 -0.77
C GLU A 1 -12.94 -29.50 -1.20
N LEU A 2 -13.04 -28.22 -0.78
CA LEU A 2 -12.06 -27.16 -1.13
C LEU A 2 -10.60 -27.50 -0.80
N ARG A 3 -10.33 -28.12 0.36
CA ARG A 3 -8.98 -28.57 0.73
C ARG A 3 -8.41 -29.63 -0.21
N SER A 4 -9.22 -30.64 -0.59
CA SER A 4 -8.80 -31.69 -1.55
C SER A 4 -8.36 -31.07 -2.88
N ARG A 5 -9.12 -30.09 -3.38
CA ARG A 5 -8.80 -29.41 -4.63
C ARG A 5 -7.49 -28.62 -4.55
N GLN A 6 -7.19 -28.00 -3.41
CA GLN A 6 -5.92 -27.31 -3.19
C GLN A 6 -4.77 -28.32 -3.14
N GLU A 7 -4.91 -29.39 -2.36
CA GLU A 7 -3.90 -30.45 -2.26
C GLU A 7 -3.59 -31.09 -3.62
N GLU A 8 -4.62 -31.34 -4.45
CA GLU A 8 -4.48 -31.85 -5.81
C GLU A 8 -3.72 -30.88 -6.74
N ALA A 9 -4.01 -29.59 -6.65
CA ALA A 9 -3.33 -28.55 -7.44
C ALA A 9 -1.86 -28.38 -7.00
N GLU A 10 -1.58 -28.43 -5.70
CA GLU A 10 -0.20 -28.42 -5.19
C GLU A 10 0.60 -29.63 -5.69
N LEU A 11 0.01 -30.82 -5.60
CA LEU A 11 0.63 -32.05 -6.10
C LEU A 11 0.86 -31.99 -7.62
N ALA A 12 -0.07 -31.41 -8.37
CA ALA A 12 0.09 -31.19 -9.81
C ALA A 12 1.27 -30.25 -10.11
N LEU A 13 1.41 -29.15 -9.35
CA LEU A 13 2.51 -28.20 -9.51
C LEU A 13 3.87 -28.86 -9.20
N ILE A 14 3.94 -29.64 -8.11
CA ILE A 14 5.14 -30.40 -7.75
C ILE A 14 5.51 -31.38 -8.88
N LYS A 15 4.54 -32.17 -9.36
CA LYS A 15 4.74 -33.10 -10.47
C LYS A 15 5.25 -32.37 -11.72
N LYS A 16 4.62 -31.26 -12.09
CA LYS A 16 5.01 -30.46 -13.26
C LYS A 16 6.47 -29.99 -13.17
N ARG A 17 6.89 -29.51 -12.00
CA ARG A 17 8.25 -29.05 -11.74
C ARG A 17 9.32 -30.15 -11.86
N TYR A 18 9.03 -31.35 -11.36
CA TYR A 18 10.04 -32.42 -11.26
C TYR A 18 10.00 -33.45 -12.40
N LEU A 19 8.84 -33.66 -13.03
CA LEU A 19 8.67 -34.67 -14.09
C LEU A 19 8.96 -34.14 -15.49
N GLY A 20 9.38 -32.87 -15.63
CA GLY A 20 9.72 -32.28 -16.93
C GLY A 20 8.52 -32.05 -17.87
N ILE A 21 7.30 -32.14 -17.33
CA ILE A 21 6.03 -31.97 -18.06
C ILE A 21 5.96 -30.57 -18.71
N ASP A 22 6.55 -29.55 -18.06
CA ASP A 22 6.70 -28.19 -18.60
C ASP A 22 7.31 -28.13 -20.01
N LYS A 23 8.30 -28.99 -20.27
CA LYS A 23 9.02 -29.01 -21.55
C LYS A 23 8.14 -29.65 -22.63
N MET A 24 7.45 -30.74 -22.28
CA MET A 24 6.52 -31.43 -23.19
C MET A 24 5.33 -30.54 -23.56
N GLU A 25 4.67 -29.92 -22.57
CA GLU A 25 3.53 -29.03 -22.82
C GLU A 25 3.91 -27.81 -23.67
N ARG A 26 5.06 -27.20 -23.41
CA ARG A 26 5.56 -26.05 -24.19
C ARG A 26 5.77 -26.42 -25.66
N ASP A 27 6.33 -27.59 -25.92
CA ASP A 27 6.60 -28.04 -27.28
C ASP A 27 5.31 -28.46 -28.00
N ASP A 28 4.33 -29.00 -27.28
CA ASP A 28 2.97 -29.27 -27.78
C ASP A 28 2.21 -27.98 -28.15
N GLU A 29 2.26 -26.97 -27.28
CA GLU A 29 1.61 -25.68 -27.52
C GLU A 29 2.18 -24.95 -28.73
N LYS A 30 3.51 -24.95 -28.89
CA LYS A 30 4.16 -24.35 -30.06
C LYS A 30 3.69 -25.00 -31.37
N ARG A 31 3.45 -26.31 -31.35
CA ARG A 31 2.92 -27.05 -32.51
C ARG A 31 1.45 -26.73 -32.78
N ARG A 32 0.66 -26.42 -31.74
CA ARG A 32 -0.78 -26.10 -31.85
C ARG A 32 -1.06 -24.64 -32.21
N LYS A 33 -0.16 -23.70 -31.90
CA LYS A 33 -0.32 -22.24 -32.12
C LYS A 33 0.06 -21.77 -33.53
N LEU A 34 0.12 -22.66 -34.53
CA LEU A 34 0.31 -22.28 -35.94
C LEU A 34 -0.97 -21.60 -36.48
N GLN A 35 -1.28 -20.40 -35.98
CA GLN A 35 -2.44 -19.63 -36.38
C GLN A 35 -2.23 -18.98 -37.75
N LYS A 36 -3.26 -19.06 -38.59
CA LYS A 36 -3.27 -18.44 -39.92
C LYS A 36 -3.16 -16.92 -39.77
N PRO A 37 -2.34 -16.24 -40.61
CA PRO A 37 -2.13 -14.79 -40.50
C PRO A 37 -3.41 -13.93 -40.54
N SER A 38 -4.47 -14.40 -41.20
CA SER A 38 -5.75 -13.66 -41.34
C SER A 38 -6.60 -13.61 -40.06
N GLU A 39 -6.35 -14.51 -39.10
CA GLU A 39 -7.09 -14.58 -37.84
C GLU A 39 -6.52 -13.64 -36.79
N LYS A 40 -5.24 -13.27 -36.96
CA LYS A 40 -4.51 -12.37 -36.08
C LYS A 40 -5.27 -11.04 -35.97
N PHE A 41 -5.62 -10.40 -37.08
CA PHE A 41 -6.13 -9.02 -37.15
C PHE A 41 -7.51 -8.73 -36.54
N ARG A 42 -8.32 -9.75 -36.23
CA ARG A 42 -9.69 -9.52 -35.73
C ARG A 42 -9.73 -9.23 -34.23
N ASN A 43 -8.72 -9.69 -33.48
CA ASN A 43 -8.68 -9.64 -32.01
C ASN A 43 -7.37 -9.02 -31.46
N ILE A 44 -6.55 -8.33 -32.28
CA ILE A 44 -5.24 -7.78 -31.84
C ILE A 44 -5.39 -6.61 -30.87
N PHE A 45 -6.41 -5.78 -31.08
CA PHE A 45 -6.62 -4.59 -30.26
C PHE A 45 -7.62 -4.88 -29.15
N ASN A 46 -7.16 -5.65 -28.17
CA ASN A 46 -7.83 -5.75 -26.88
C ASN A 46 -7.08 -4.86 -25.89
N PHE A 47 -7.75 -3.84 -25.37
CA PHE A 47 -7.17 -2.92 -24.38
C PHE A 47 -7.24 -3.45 -22.95
N GLU A 48 -8.04 -4.49 -22.73
CA GLU A 48 -8.20 -5.17 -21.45
C GLU A 48 -7.27 -6.37 -21.35
N TRP A 49 -6.75 -6.58 -20.14
CA TRP A 49 -6.00 -7.79 -19.78
C TRP A 49 -6.95 -8.98 -19.67
N ASP A 50 -6.54 -10.13 -20.22
CA ASP A 50 -7.32 -11.35 -20.04
C ASP A 50 -7.18 -11.89 -18.61
N ASN A 51 -8.29 -12.41 -18.07
CA ASN A 51 -8.34 -13.02 -16.73
C ASN A 51 -7.47 -14.28 -16.60
N SER A 52 -7.09 -14.89 -17.71
CA SER A 52 -6.15 -16.01 -17.76
C SER A 52 -4.69 -15.59 -17.52
N GLU A 53 -4.38 -14.31 -17.68
CA GLU A 53 -3.04 -13.75 -17.45
C GLU A 53 -2.82 -13.33 -15.98
N ASP A 54 -3.84 -13.49 -15.13
CA ASP A 54 -3.76 -13.22 -13.69
C ASP A 54 -2.94 -14.29 -12.95
N THR A 55 -1.74 -13.91 -12.54
CA THR A 55 -0.80 -14.79 -11.84
C THR A 55 -1.17 -15.08 -10.38
N SER A 56 -2.15 -14.37 -9.81
CA SER A 56 -2.51 -14.53 -8.39
C SER A 56 -3.34 -15.80 -8.11
N LYS A 57 -3.98 -16.36 -9.15
CA LYS A 57 -4.93 -17.48 -9.04
C LYS A 57 -4.27 -18.85 -8.89
N GLU A 58 -3.02 -19.00 -9.31
CA GLU A 58 -2.28 -20.27 -9.21
C GLU A 58 -1.79 -20.55 -7.78
N GLU A 59 -1.89 -19.57 -6.90
CA GLU A 59 -1.36 -19.61 -5.56
C GLU A 59 -2.25 -20.48 -4.65
N THR A 60 -1.94 -21.77 -4.65
CA THR A 60 -2.75 -22.77 -3.93
C THR A 60 -2.53 -22.70 -2.41
N ASN A 61 -1.34 -22.26 -2.03
CA ASN A 61 -0.89 -22.15 -0.64
C ASN A 61 -1.57 -20.98 0.09
N GLU A 62 -2.19 -21.28 1.23
CA GLU A 62 -2.92 -20.33 2.09
C GLU A 62 -2.05 -19.14 2.55
N LEU A 63 -0.75 -19.34 2.78
CA LEU A 63 0.17 -18.30 3.25
C LEU A 63 0.34 -17.18 2.21
N TYR A 64 0.35 -17.55 0.93
CA TYR A 64 0.53 -16.60 -0.17
C TYR A 64 -0.79 -16.06 -0.70
N ARG A 65 -1.91 -16.74 -0.42
CA ARG A 65 -3.26 -16.21 -0.64
C ARG A 65 -3.63 -15.15 0.41
N ASN A 66 -3.36 -15.44 1.69
CA ASN A 66 -3.63 -14.55 2.81
C ASN A 66 -2.34 -13.83 3.26
N ARG A 67 -1.73 -13.07 2.34
CA ARG A 67 -0.50 -12.33 2.67
C ARG A 67 -0.80 -11.32 3.77
N VAL A 68 -0.09 -11.45 4.89
CA VAL A 68 -0.14 -10.46 5.97
C VAL A 68 0.35 -9.14 5.42
N GLN A 69 -0.53 -8.14 5.39
CA GLN A 69 -0.16 -6.81 4.92
C GLN A 69 0.76 -6.16 5.96
N PRO A 70 2.01 -5.79 5.60
CA PRO A 70 2.93 -5.20 6.55
C PRO A 70 2.44 -3.82 6.99
N GLN A 71 2.50 -3.56 8.29
CA GLN A 71 2.26 -2.22 8.83
C GLN A 71 3.47 -1.32 8.54
N LEU A 72 3.33 -0.46 7.54
CA LEU A 72 4.39 0.41 7.04
C LEU A 72 4.91 1.36 8.12
N LEU A 73 6.23 1.56 8.15
CA LEU A 73 6.93 2.46 9.07
C LEU A 73 6.48 2.31 10.54
N PHE A 74 6.29 1.07 11.01
CA PHE A 74 5.85 0.77 12.38
C PHE A 74 4.54 1.47 12.77
N GLY A 75 3.55 1.45 11.87
CA GLY A 75 2.22 2.05 12.07
C GLY A 75 2.14 3.55 11.76
N ARG A 76 3.24 4.17 11.34
CA ARG A 76 3.28 5.60 10.96
C ARG A 76 3.10 5.84 9.47
N GLY A 77 3.33 4.83 8.64
CA GLY A 77 3.31 4.90 7.19
C GLY A 77 1.99 4.42 6.60
N PHE A 78 1.68 4.92 5.40
CA PHE A 78 0.47 4.57 4.64
C PHE A 78 0.86 4.20 3.21
N ILE A 79 0.10 3.27 2.62
CA ILE A 79 0.19 2.90 1.21
C ILE A 79 -0.26 4.10 0.38
N ALA A 80 0.51 4.45 -0.65
CA ALA A 80 0.18 5.54 -1.54
C ALA A 80 -1.08 5.23 -2.37
N GLY A 81 -1.89 6.26 -2.66
CA GLY A 81 -3.10 6.13 -3.48
C GLY A 81 -4.32 5.52 -2.79
N VAL A 82 -4.18 4.97 -1.58
CA VAL A 82 -5.28 4.41 -0.79
C VAL A 82 -5.66 5.39 0.33
N ASP A 83 -6.95 5.55 0.63
CA ASP A 83 -7.42 6.46 1.68
C ASP A 83 -6.80 6.11 3.05
N VAL A 84 -6.16 7.10 3.67
CA VAL A 84 -5.52 7.02 4.99
C VAL A 84 -6.52 6.60 6.08
N ARG A 85 -7.77 7.08 6.01
CA ARG A 85 -8.80 6.74 7.02
C ARG A 85 -9.20 5.28 6.92
N GLU A 86 -9.26 4.73 5.71
CA GLU A 86 -9.57 3.32 5.49
C GLU A 86 -8.41 2.42 5.96
N GLN A 87 -7.18 2.80 5.67
CA GLN A 87 -5.99 2.06 6.12
C GLN A 87 -5.87 2.00 7.65
N LYS A 88 -6.17 3.10 8.34
CA LYS A 88 -6.17 3.14 9.81
C LYS A 88 -7.18 2.20 10.44
N LYS A 89 -8.38 2.04 9.85
CA LYS A 89 -9.41 1.14 10.40
C LYS A 89 -8.99 -0.34 10.35
N LYS A 90 -8.18 -0.72 9.36
CA LYS A 90 -7.77 -2.11 9.13
C LYS A 90 -6.67 -2.58 10.07
N ASN A 91 -5.86 -1.67 10.64
CA ASN A 91 -4.64 -2.02 11.40
C ASN A 91 -4.51 -1.21 12.70
N ASN A 92 -4.70 -1.85 13.85
CA ASN A 92 -4.65 -1.21 15.18
C ASN A 92 -3.55 -1.77 16.12
N PHE A 93 -2.63 -2.60 15.61
CA PHE A 93 -1.66 -3.29 16.47
C PHE A 93 -0.65 -2.33 17.10
N TYR A 94 0.02 -1.49 16.29
CA TYR A 94 1.02 -0.54 16.81
C TYR A 94 0.41 0.55 17.68
N ASP A 95 -0.85 0.94 17.43
CA ASP A 95 -1.57 1.91 18.25
C ASP A 95 -1.79 1.37 19.67
N LYS A 96 -2.33 0.15 19.79
CA LYS A 96 -2.51 -0.54 21.08
C LYS A 96 -1.18 -0.73 21.81
N LEU A 97 -0.15 -1.17 21.09
CA LEU A 97 1.18 -1.39 21.65
C LEU A 97 1.81 -0.08 22.14
N SER A 98 1.60 1.03 21.43
CA SER A 98 2.03 2.35 21.89
C SER A 98 1.30 2.74 23.17
N GLU A 99 -0.02 2.63 23.20
CA GLU A 99 -0.82 2.93 24.40
C GLU A 99 -0.40 2.10 25.62
N GLU A 100 -0.17 0.80 25.45
CA GLU A 100 0.29 -0.09 26.53
C GLU A 100 1.67 0.34 27.06
N ARG A 101 2.61 0.66 26.16
CA ARG A 101 3.94 1.15 26.55
C ARG A 101 3.88 2.50 27.26
N GLN A 102 3.01 3.41 26.82
CA GLN A 102 2.81 4.69 27.49
C GLN A 102 2.27 4.49 28.91
N LYS A 103 1.27 3.62 29.08
CA LYS A 103 0.73 3.27 30.41
C LYS A 103 1.80 2.68 31.33
N LEU A 104 2.63 1.78 30.82
CA LEU A 104 3.72 1.18 31.57
C LEU A 104 4.84 2.17 31.92
N GLY A 105 5.19 3.08 31.00
CA GLY A 105 6.21 4.11 31.21
C GLY A 105 5.80 5.14 32.26
N ILE A 106 4.52 5.51 32.29
CA ILE A 106 3.94 6.38 33.34
C ILE A 106 4.01 5.68 34.70
N ALA A 107 3.77 4.35 34.75
CA ALA A 107 3.87 3.58 35.99
C ALA A 107 5.31 3.40 36.49
N SER A 108 6.31 3.45 35.62
CA SER A 108 7.74 3.27 35.97
C SER A 108 8.52 4.57 36.17
N GLY A 109 7.89 5.74 36.02
CA GLY A 109 8.50 7.04 36.29
C GLY A 109 9.53 7.52 35.25
N VAL A 110 9.61 6.86 34.07
CA VAL A 110 10.52 7.27 32.98
C VAL A 110 9.90 8.45 32.22
N THR A 111 10.63 9.57 32.16
CA THR A 111 10.18 10.80 31.50
C THR A 111 10.02 10.61 29.99
N MET A 112 8.83 10.93 29.49
CA MET A 112 8.45 10.84 28.09
C MET A 112 9.04 12.04 27.33
N VAL A 113 9.96 11.79 26.38
CA VAL A 113 10.39 12.81 25.43
C VAL A 113 9.32 12.93 24.35
N GLU A 114 8.56 14.03 24.37
CA GLU A 114 7.59 14.35 23.32
C GLU A 114 8.30 14.51 21.98
N SER A 115 7.94 13.65 21.02
CA SER A 115 8.29 13.87 19.61
C SER A 115 7.32 14.90 19.05
N SER A 116 7.80 16.13 18.92
CA SER A 116 7.09 17.27 18.36
C SER A 116 6.73 17.04 16.89
N THR A 117 5.52 16.53 16.65
CA THR A 117 4.83 16.67 15.36
C THR A 117 3.46 17.30 15.55
N GLY A 118 3.44 18.41 16.29
CA GLY A 118 2.29 19.30 16.35
C GLY A 118 2.13 20.07 15.05
N ARG A 119 1.09 19.73 14.27
CA ARG A 119 0.61 20.59 13.17
C ARG A 119 0.17 21.92 13.78
N LYS A 120 1.03 22.94 13.71
CA LYS A 120 0.65 24.33 13.95
C LYS A 120 -0.26 24.78 12.82
N SER A 121 -1.57 24.65 13.01
CA SER A 121 -2.53 25.46 12.25
C SER A 121 -2.42 26.88 12.80
N ARG A 122 -1.63 27.72 12.12
CA ARG A 122 -1.56 29.15 12.43
C ARG A 122 -2.91 29.76 12.05
N SER A 123 -3.72 30.03 13.08
CA SER A 123 -4.86 30.93 13.01
C SER A 123 -4.40 32.27 12.41
N SER A 124 -5.04 32.68 11.33
CA SER A 124 -4.83 33.96 10.67
C SER A 124 -5.54 35.05 11.47
N GLN A 125 -5.01 35.41 12.64
CA GLN A 125 -5.53 36.52 13.43
C GLN A 125 -4.39 37.13 14.28
N MET A 126 -3.51 37.88 13.64
CA MET A 126 -2.78 38.97 14.29
C MET A 126 -3.20 40.22 13.52
N MET A 127 -4.26 40.90 13.94
CA MET A 127 -4.18 42.08 14.82
C MET A 127 -3.12 43.06 14.29
N MET A 128 -3.55 43.94 13.38
CA MET A 128 -2.91 45.23 13.15
C MET A 128 -3.19 46.07 14.39
N ASP A 129 -2.29 46.01 15.36
CA ASP A 129 -2.24 46.99 16.44
C ASP A 129 -1.23 48.07 16.03
N SER A 130 -1.79 49.26 15.81
CA SER A 130 -1.28 50.57 16.23
C SER A 130 0.21 50.88 16.03
N ASP A 131 0.52 51.64 14.98
CA ASP A 131 1.62 52.61 15.04
C ASP A 131 1.01 54.02 14.98
N ASP A 132 0.96 54.61 16.16
CA ASP A 132 0.70 56.02 16.46
C ASP A 132 2.00 56.83 16.30
N ASP A 133 1.83 58.10 15.92
CA ASP A 133 2.76 59.23 16.04
C ASP A 133 4.12 59.24 15.30
N SER A 134 4.17 60.01 14.20
CA SER A 134 5.28 60.98 14.05
C SER A 134 4.80 62.28 13.39
N ASP A 135 4.76 63.30 14.24
CA ASP A 135 4.53 64.72 14.00
C ASP A 135 5.53 65.29 12.97
N TYR A 136 5.06 65.60 11.75
CA TYR A 136 5.84 66.37 10.80
C TYR A 136 5.79 67.85 11.17
N GLY A 137 6.85 68.27 11.86
CA GLY A 137 7.11 69.63 12.26
C GLY A 137 7.01 70.64 11.12
N THR A 138 6.27 71.70 11.40
CA THR A 138 6.19 72.93 10.61
C THR A 138 7.49 73.71 10.75
N LEU A 139 8.23 73.93 9.65
CA LEU A 139 9.23 75.00 9.57
C LEU A 139 9.00 75.78 8.28
N GLY A 140 8.42 76.96 8.44
CA GLY A 140 8.42 77.99 7.40
C GLY A 140 9.76 78.71 7.33
N LYS A 141 10.06 79.23 6.13
CA LYS A 141 10.56 80.58 5.79
C LYS A 141 11.45 80.52 4.55
N GLY A 142 11.20 81.43 3.61
CA GLY A 142 12.02 81.72 2.43
C GLY A 142 11.18 82.14 1.25
#